data_AF-A0A945B382-F1
#
_entry.id   AF-A0A945B382-F1
#
_cell.length_a   1.000
_cell.length_b   1.000
_cell.length_c   1.000
_cell.angle_alpha   90.00
_cell.angle_beta   90.00
_cell.angle_gamma   90.00
#
_symmetry.space_group_name_H-M   'P 1'
#
loop_
_entity.id
_entity.type
_entity.pdbx_description
1 polymer ?
#
loop_
_entity_poly.entity_id
_entity_poly.type
_entity_poly.pdbx_seq_one_letter_code
_entity_poly.pdbx_strand_id
1 'polypeptide(L)'
;GSTEYIINQIADSAPGTDWLVGTELNLVNRLHHQMKDQNKSVKFMSPTICMCSTMFRIDPQHLAWVLENLLENNVVNQITVPQQVANSARVALKRMLEIST
;
A
#
# COMPACT_ATOMS: atom_id res chain seq x y z
N GLY A 1 8.64 0.55 11.67
CA GLY A 1 8.38 1.76 10.87
C GLY A 1 7.16 1.53 10.00
N SER A 2 6.63 2.58 9.38
CA SER A 2 5.63 2.46 8.32
C SER A 2 6.21 1.70 7.12
N THR A 3 5.35 1.31 6.17
CA THR A 3 5.78 0.73 4.89
C THR A 3 6.74 1.68 4.15
N GLU A 4 6.45 2.97 4.16
CA GLU A 4 7.31 4.02 3.59
C GLU A 4 8.70 4.04 4.24
N TYR A 5 8.75 3.99 5.58
CA TYR A 5 10.03 3.94 6.29
C TYR A 5 10.85 2.70 5.93
N ILE A 6 10.19 1.54 5.77
CA ILE A 6 10.84 0.30 5.35
C ILE A 6 11.38 0.43 3.91
N ILE A 7 10.60 1.00 3.00
CA ILE A 7 11.01 1.25 1.61
C ILE A 7 12.27 2.11 1.59
N ASN A 8 12.26 3.25 2.30
CA ASN A 8 13.38 4.18 2.32
C ASN A 8 14.63 3.55 2.93
N GLN A 9 14.50 2.80 4.04
CA GLN A 9 15.68 2.16 4.63
C GLN A 9 16.32 1.10 3.74
N ILE A 10 15.52 0.35 2.98
CA ILE A 10 16.06 -0.64 2.04
C ILE A 10 16.66 0.07 0.82
N ALA A 11 16.03 1.15 0.33
CA ALA A 11 16.53 1.93 -0.79
C ALA A 11 17.87 2.60 -0.45
N ASP A 12 18.01 3.16 0.75
CA ASP A 12 19.19 3.88 1.22
C ASP A 12 20.31 2.95 1.74
N SER A 13 20.04 1.65 1.87
CA SER A 13 21.05 0.69 2.34
C SER A 13 22.18 0.51 1.32
N ALA A 14 23.33 0.04 1.81
CA ALA A 14 24.43 -0.32 0.92
C ALA A 14 24.05 -1.51 0.01
N PRO A 15 24.65 -1.63 -1.19
CA PRO A 15 24.58 -2.84 -2.00
C PRO A 15 25.06 -4.07 -1.23
N GLY A 16 24.50 -5.24 -1.50
CA GLY A 16 24.90 -6.50 -0.84
C GLY A 16 24.23 -6.78 0.51
N THR A 17 23.33 -5.93 0.98
CA THR A 17 22.63 -6.13 2.27
C THR A 17 21.47 -7.13 2.15
N ASP A 18 21.28 -7.93 3.21
CA ASP A 18 20.14 -8.84 3.38
C ASP A 18 19.09 -8.24 4.33
N TRP A 19 17.82 -8.28 3.92
CA TRP A 19 16.69 -7.74 4.67
C TRP A 19 15.59 -8.78 4.86
N LEU A 20 15.16 -8.96 6.11
CA LEU A 20 13.95 -9.69 6.48
C LEU A 20 12.84 -8.69 6.81
N VAL A 21 11.74 -8.74 6.07
CA VAL A 21 10.65 -7.75 6.18
C VAL A 21 9.37 -8.42 6.67
N GLY A 22 8.85 -7.94 7.80
CA GLY A 22 7.61 -8.40 8.42
C GLY A 22 6.42 -7.48 8.13
N THR A 23 6.01 -7.39 6.86
CA THR A 23 4.83 -6.61 6.44
C THR A 23 4.04 -7.37 5.38
N GLU A 24 3.09 -6.74 4.72
CA GLU A 24 2.28 -7.38 3.67
C GLU A 24 3.16 -7.94 2.53
N LEU A 25 2.83 -9.15 2.05
CA LEU A 25 3.67 -9.94 1.13
C LEU A 25 3.91 -9.24 -0.22
N ASN A 26 2.91 -8.58 -0.79
CA ASN A 26 3.05 -7.92 -2.09
C ASN A 26 4.09 -6.80 -2.03
N LEU A 27 4.18 -6.06 -0.91
CA LEU A 27 5.24 -5.07 -0.72
C LEU A 27 6.63 -5.73 -0.71
N VAL A 28 6.79 -6.83 0.02
CA VAL A 28 8.07 -7.54 0.12
C VAL A 28 8.49 -8.11 -1.24
N ASN A 29 7.57 -8.71 -1.98
CA ASN A 29 7.82 -9.21 -3.33
C ASN A 29 8.19 -8.07 -4.29
N ARG A 30 7.47 -6.95 -4.24
CA ARG A 30 7.79 -5.76 -5.05
C ARG A 30 9.21 -5.27 -4.78
N LEU A 31 9.59 -5.13 -3.50
CA LEU A 31 10.93 -4.70 -3.11
C LEU A 31 12.00 -5.72 -3.49
N HIS A 32 11.73 -7.01 -3.34
CA HIS A 32 12.62 -8.08 -3.79
C HIS A 32 12.93 -7.96 -5.29
N HIS A 33 11.96 -7.59 -6.13
CA HIS A 33 12.20 -7.36 -7.55
C HIS A 33 12.94 -6.05 -7.83
N GLN A 34 12.52 -4.94 -7.22
CA GLN A 34 13.11 -3.61 -7.46
C GLN A 34 14.55 -3.46 -6.99
N MET A 35 14.96 -4.24 -5.97
CA MET A 35 16.28 -4.10 -5.34
C MET A 35 17.31 -5.10 -5.88
N LYS A 36 16.93 -6.00 -6.80
CA LYS A 36 17.83 -6.97 -7.44
C LYS A 36 19.01 -6.32 -8.14
N ASP A 37 18.76 -5.25 -8.88
CA ASP A 37 19.79 -4.54 -9.65
C ASP A 37 20.82 -3.86 -8.74
N GLN A 38 20.48 -3.62 -7.48
CA GLN A 38 21.35 -3.04 -6.46
C GLN A 38 22.04 -4.13 -5.61
N ASN A 39 21.95 -5.39 -6.01
CA ASN A 39 22.48 -6.56 -5.29
C ASN A 39 22.00 -6.63 -3.82
N LYS A 40 20.76 -6.23 -3.53
CA LYS A 40 20.17 -6.29 -2.19
C LYS A 40 19.17 -7.44 -2.13
N SER A 41 19.23 -8.24 -1.06
CA SER A 41 18.27 -9.32 -0.83
C SER A 41 17.15 -8.84 0.08
N VAL A 42 15.91 -8.93 -0.39
CA VAL A 42 14.72 -8.67 0.44
C VAL A 42 13.91 -9.95 0.50
N LYS A 43 13.62 -10.43 1.71
CA LYS A 43 12.89 -11.69 1.96
C LYS A 43 11.79 -11.46 2.99
N PHE A 44 10.73 -12.24 2.88
CA PHE A 44 9.65 -12.21 3.84
C PHE A 44 10.10 -12.89 5.14
N MET A 45 9.83 -12.25 6.28
CA MET A 45 10.36 -12.69 7.57
C MET A 45 9.71 -13.98 8.09
N SER A 46 8.47 -14.26 7.70
CA SER A 46 7.67 -15.37 8.26
C SER A 46 7.61 -16.57 7.30
N PRO A 47 7.68 -17.81 7.82
CA PRO A 47 7.43 -19.01 7.01
C PRO A 47 5.94 -19.15 6.64
N THR A 48 5.05 -18.49 7.37
CA THR A 48 3.60 -18.47 7.10
C THR A 48 3.24 -17.21 6.35
N ILE A 49 2.65 -17.36 5.17
CA ILE A 49 2.23 -16.25 4.32
C ILE A 49 1.10 -15.46 5.02
N CYS A 50 1.32 -14.16 5.20
CA CYS A 50 0.31 -13.24 5.68
C CYS A 50 -0.25 -12.43 4.50
N MET A 51 -1.31 -12.94 3.88
CA MET A 51 -2.04 -12.23 2.84
C MET A 51 -3.18 -11.41 3.47
N CYS A 52 -3.29 -10.14 3.10
CA CYS A 52 -4.45 -9.34 3.45
C CYS A 52 -5.60 -9.68 2.48
N SER A 53 -6.57 -10.48 2.96
CA SER A 53 -7.67 -10.98 2.14
C SER A 53 -8.56 -9.88 1.55
N THR A 54 -8.65 -8.72 2.19
CA THR A 54 -9.40 -7.56 1.67
C THR A 54 -8.63 -6.81 0.59
N MET A 55 -7.31 -6.67 0.70
CA MET A 55 -6.48 -6.10 -0.38
C MET A 55 -6.53 -6.98 -1.62
N PHE A 56 -6.59 -8.31 -1.45
CA PHE A 56 -6.66 -9.26 -2.56
C PHE A 56 -8.01 -9.24 -3.31
N ARG A 57 -9.00 -8.46 -2.87
CA ARG A 57 -10.25 -8.25 -3.60
C ARG A 57 -10.12 -7.22 -4.73
N ILE A 58 -8.96 -6.56 -4.85
CA ILE A 58 -8.67 -5.61 -5.92
C ILE A 58 -7.92 -6.37 -7.01
N ASP A 59 -8.58 -6.58 -8.15
CA ASP A 59 -8.00 -7.28 -9.29
C ASP A 59 -8.18 -6.48 -10.60
N PRO A 60 -7.42 -6.84 -11.66
CA PRO A 60 -7.48 -6.13 -12.93
C PRO A 60 -8.84 -6.18 -13.61
N GLN A 61 -9.65 -7.22 -13.42
CA GLN A 61 -10.95 -7.33 -14.08
C GLN A 61 -11.94 -6.32 -13.49
N HIS A 62 -12.01 -6.22 -12.16
CA HIS A 62 -12.86 -5.23 -11.51
C HIS A 62 -12.37 -3.80 -11.76
N LEU A 63 -11.06 -3.58 -11.83
CA LEU A 63 -10.51 -2.28 -12.18
C LEU A 63 -10.91 -1.88 -13.62
N ALA A 64 -10.76 -2.79 -14.59
CA ALA A 64 -11.17 -2.55 -15.97
C ALA A 64 -12.67 -2.21 -16.05
N TRP A 65 -13.51 -2.99 -15.37
CA TRP A 65 -14.95 -2.74 -15.33
C TRP A 65 -15.30 -1.36 -14.75
N VAL A 66 -14.65 -0.94 -13.66
CA VAL A 66 -14.85 0.41 -13.10
C VAL A 66 -14.47 1.49 -14.13
N LEU A 67 -13.34 1.32 -14.83
CA LEU A 67 -12.87 2.28 -15.83
C LEU A 67 -13.79 2.35 -17.06
N GLU A 68 -14.30 1.21 -17.53
CA GLU A 68 -15.28 1.14 -18.63
C GLU A 68 -16.57 1.87 -18.28
N ASN A 69 -17.10 1.67 -17.07
CA ASN A 69 -18.30 2.39 -16.61
C ASN A 69 -18.05 3.90 -16.56
N LEU A 70 -16.87 4.35 -16.11
CA LEU A 70 -16.53 5.77 -16.09
C LEU A 70 -16.46 6.37 -17.50
N LEU A 71 -15.99 5.64 -18.52
CA LEU A 71 -16.01 6.08 -19.91
C LEU A 71 -17.44 6.28 -20.44
N GLU A 72 -18.37 5.47 -19.96
CA GLU A 72 -19.80 5.56 -20.29
C GLU A 72 -20.55 6.60 -19.44
N ASN A 73 -19.84 7.40 -18.63
CA ASN A 73 -20.40 8.34 -17.64
C ASN A 73 -21.29 7.66 -16.57
N ASN A 74 -21.09 6.36 -16.33
CA ASN A 74 -21.74 5.62 -15.26
C ASN A 74 -20.81 5.47 -14.04
N VAL A 75 -21.15 6.10 -12.92
CA VAL A 75 -20.32 6.02 -11.71
C VAL A 75 -20.79 4.87 -10.83
N VAL A 76 -19.96 3.82 -10.74
CA VAL A 76 -20.21 2.63 -9.92
C VAL A 76 -19.46 2.70 -8.60
N ASN A 77 -20.06 2.17 -7.52
CA ASN A 77 -19.43 2.04 -6.20
C ASN A 77 -18.84 3.35 -5.63
N GLN A 78 -19.48 4.50 -5.90
CA GLN A 78 -19.04 5.78 -5.37
C GLN A 78 -19.07 5.79 -3.84
N ILE A 79 -17.90 5.95 -3.23
CA ILE A 79 -17.79 6.05 -1.78
C ILE A 79 -18.43 7.36 -1.33
N THR A 80 -19.53 7.26 -0.59
CA THR A 80 -20.20 8.41 0.03
C THR A 80 -20.21 8.22 1.54
N VAL A 81 -19.90 9.29 2.26
CA VAL A 81 -19.87 9.30 3.73
C VAL A 81 -20.90 10.32 4.23
N PRO A 82 -21.77 9.98 5.19
CA PRO A 82 -22.72 10.93 5.76
C PRO A 82 -22.02 12.19 6.29
N GLN A 83 -22.62 13.36 6.03
CA GLN A 83 -21.99 14.66 6.32
C GLN A 83 -21.55 14.81 7.78
N GLN A 84 -22.38 14.33 8.72
CA GLN A 84 -22.07 14.37 10.15
C GLN A 84 -20.80 13.58 10.50
N VAL A 85 -20.61 12.41 9.88
CA VAL A 85 -19.42 11.56 10.07
C VAL A 85 -18.20 12.21 9.43
N ALA A 86 -18.35 12.68 8.19
CA ALA A 86 -17.26 13.31 7.43
C ALA A 86 -16.72 14.57 8.14
N ASN A 87 -17.59 15.39 8.73
CA ASN A 87 -17.19 16.60 9.45
C ASN A 87 -16.25 16.28 10.63
N SER A 88 -16.65 15.37 11.50
CA SER A 88 -15.85 14.97 12.66
C SER A 88 -14.56 14.26 12.26
N ALA A 89 -14.64 13.34 11.29
CA ALA A 89 -13.46 12.64 10.77
C ALA A 89 -12.44 13.60 10.14
N ARG A 90 -12.90 14.62 9.42
CA ARG A 90 -12.03 15.64 8.80
C ARG A 90 -11.30 16.48 9.84
N VAL A 91 -11.94 16.83 10.96
CA VAL A 91 -11.27 17.55 12.06
C VAL A 91 -10.15 16.72 12.67
N ALA A 92 -10.41 15.43 12.94
CA ALA A 92 -9.38 14.52 13.46
C ALA A 92 -8.21 14.37 12.48
N LEU A 93 -8.51 14.15 11.19
CA LEU A 93 -7.49 14.04 10.14
C LEU A 93 -6.66 15.31 10.01
N LYS A 94 -7.30 16.49 10.04
CA LYS A 94 -6.60 17.78 9.95
C LYS A 94 -5.61 17.97 11.09
N ARG A 95 -6.04 17.69 12.33
CA ARG A 95 -5.18 17.78 13.51
C ARG A 95 -3.99 16.81 13.43
N MET A 96 -4.21 15.59 12.95
CA MET A 96 -3.13 14.62 12.74
C MET A 96 -2.10 15.14 11.73
N LEU A 97 -2.55 15.74 10.63
CA LEU A 97 -1.65 16.30 9.62
C LEU A 97 -0.89 17.52 10.14
N GLU A 98 -1.54 18.43 10.86
CA GLU A 98 -0.93 19.65 11.45
C GLU A 98 0.23 19.35 12.40
N ILE A 99 0.24 18.18 13.04
CA ILE A 99 1.32 17.77 13.95
C ILE A 99 2.37 16.84 13.31
N SER A 100 2.11 16.34 12.09
CA SER A 100 2.98 15.38 11.40
C SER A 100 3.86 16.02 10.32
N THR A 101 3.62 17.28 9.98
CA THR A 101 4.48 18.16 9.17
C THR A 101 5.33 19.05 10.04
#